data_AF-A0A736R8D8-F1
#
_entry.id   AF-A0A736R8D8-F1
#
_cell.length_a   1.000
_cell.length_b   1.000
_cell.length_c   1.000
_cell.angle_alpha   90.00
_cell.angle_beta   90.00
_cell.angle_gamma   90.00
#
_symmetry.space_group_name_H-M   'P 1'
#
loop_
_entity.id
_entity.type
_entity.pdbx_description
1 polymer ?
#
loop_
_entity_poly.entity_id
_entity_poly.type
_entity_poly.pdbx_seq_one_letter_code
_entity_poly.pdbx_strand_id
1 'polypeptide(L)'
;MSNKINILCIVKAHFITLKDISKKGISKLDITTFIIMPISLSLFSAYKNFNLNKDLDSLLVNFGAIFTALLLSVIVLIYDQENRTIEKVRNNADSVGEVSQNKLLLLKELYHNISYAILCSLALVVLTFIHSTLPPVTPEIIDNSRVFIDYKIRGFSINFSFTFTWATTIISPLIIFVTANIVLTIVMIVKRLYLILINNTN
;
A
#
# COMPACT_ATOMS: atom_id res chain seq x y z
N MET A 1 -9.69 -11.84 17.77
CA MET A 1 -8.21 -11.81 17.65
C MET A 1 -7.62 -11.05 18.83
N SER A 2 -6.43 -11.42 19.30
CA SER A 2 -5.75 -10.73 20.41
C SER A 2 -5.67 -9.22 20.12
N ASN A 3 -6.30 -8.40 20.96
CA ASN A 3 -6.43 -6.96 20.76
C ASN A 3 -5.05 -6.26 20.64
N LYS A 4 -3.99 -6.91 21.11
CA LYS A 4 -2.60 -6.41 21.11
C LYS A 4 -1.92 -6.42 19.73
N ILE A 5 -2.34 -7.29 18.80
CA ILE A 5 -1.73 -7.42 17.45
C ILE A 5 -2.77 -7.04 16.37
N ASN A 6 -3.87 -6.37 16.74
CA ASN A 6 -4.91 -6.04 15.77
C ASN A 6 -4.50 -4.84 14.90
N ILE A 7 -3.81 -5.16 13.82
CA ILE A 7 -3.31 -4.22 12.81
C ILE A 7 -4.45 -3.70 11.92
N LEU A 8 -5.62 -4.34 11.90
CA LEU A 8 -6.76 -3.89 11.07
C LEU A 8 -7.23 -2.49 11.47
N CYS A 9 -6.98 -2.06 12.71
CA CYS A 9 -7.25 -0.68 13.12
C CYS A 9 -6.48 0.33 12.26
N ILE A 10 -5.20 0.06 11.98
CA ILE A 10 -4.33 0.92 11.17
C ILE A 10 -4.81 0.95 9.72
N VAL A 11 -5.14 -0.21 9.16
CA VAL A 11 -5.65 -0.32 7.78
C VAL A 11 -6.95 0.45 7.62
N LYS A 12 -7.90 0.26 8.54
CA LYS A 12 -9.17 1.01 8.53
C LYS A 12 -8.93 2.51 8.68
N ALA A 13 -8.06 2.93 9.60
CA ALA A 13 -7.73 4.34 9.79
C ALA A 13 -7.16 4.98 8.52
N HIS A 14 -6.27 4.28 7.81
CA HIS A 14 -5.75 4.75 6.52
C HIS A 14 -6.83 4.95 5.47
N PHE A 15 -7.72 3.96 5.26
CA PHE A 15 -8.79 4.12 4.27
C PHE A 15 -9.80 5.21 4.66
N ILE A 16 -9.98 5.49 5.95
CA ILE A 16 -10.80 6.62 6.41
C ILE A 16 -10.19 7.96 6.00
N THR A 17 -8.86 8.09 5.97
CA THR A 17 -8.20 9.35 5.54
C THR A 17 -8.38 9.66 4.06
N LEU A 18 -8.82 8.70 3.24
CA LEU A 18 -9.13 8.92 1.82
C LEU A 18 -10.43 9.72 1.61
N LYS A 19 -11.21 9.96 2.67
CA LYS A 19 -12.41 10.79 2.60
C LYS A 19 -12.00 12.27 2.50
N ASP A 20 -12.66 13.00 1.60
CA ASP A 20 -12.44 14.44 1.44
C ASP A 20 -12.81 15.20 2.72
N ILE A 21 -11.93 16.08 3.18
CA ILE A 21 -12.15 16.93 4.36
C ILE A 21 -13.19 18.04 4.04
N SER A 22 -13.15 18.58 2.81
CA SER A 22 -14.02 19.70 2.40
C SER A 22 -15.39 19.27 1.86
N LYS A 23 -15.56 18.01 1.41
CA LYS A 23 -16.84 17.50 0.92
C LYS A 23 -17.34 16.43 1.89
N LYS A 24 -18.56 16.57 2.38
CA LYS A 24 -19.25 15.61 3.27
C LYS A 24 -19.36 14.16 2.73
N GLY A 25 -18.84 13.86 1.54
CA GLY A 25 -18.89 12.58 0.88
C GLY A 25 -17.53 11.89 0.79
N ILE A 26 -17.56 10.56 0.68
CA ILE A 26 -16.41 9.75 0.33
C ILE A 26 -15.99 10.11 -1.10
N SER A 27 -14.73 10.51 -1.31
CA SER A 27 -14.16 10.65 -2.65
C SER A 27 -14.06 9.26 -3.26
N LYS A 28 -15.10 8.87 -4.02
CA LYS A 28 -15.17 7.56 -4.67
C LYS A 28 -13.98 7.34 -5.60
N LEU A 29 -13.43 8.42 -6.17
CA LEU A 29 -12.28 8.38 -7.07
C LEU A 29 -10.98 8.00 -6.32
N ASP A 30 -10.77 8.49 -5.11
CA ASP A 30 -9.57 8.17 -4.32
C ASP A 30 -9.59 6.72 -3.83
N ILE A 31 -10.73 6.25 -3.32
CA ILE A 31 -10.90 4.83 -2.96
C ILE A 31 -10.71 3.92 -4.17
N THR A 32 -11.30 4.30 -5.31
CA THR A 32 -11.15 3.57 -6.58
C THR A 32 -9.68 3.49 -6.96
N THR A 33 -8.92 4.58 -6.85
CA THR A 33 -7.49 4.59 -7.23
C THR A 33 -6.67 3.70 -6.30
N PHE A 34 -6.87 3.79 -4.98
CA PHE A 34 -6.10 2.99 -4.01
C PHE A 34 -6.45 1.51 -3.98
N ILE A 35 -7.58 1.10 -4.57
CA ILE A 35 -8.00 -0.30 -4.61
C ILE A 35 -7.90 -0.88 -6.02
N ILE A 36 -8.53 -0.24 -7.01
CA ILE A 36 -8.60 -0.75 -8.39
C ILE A 36 -7.23 -0.75 -9.05
N MET A 37 -6.41 0.30 -8.86
CA MET A 37 -5.11 0.35 -9.51
C MET A 37 -4.17 -0.77 -9.02
N PRO A 38 -3.96 -0.99 -7.70
CA PRO A 38 -3.16 -2.12 -7.23
C PRO A 38 -3.74 -3.49 -7.61
N ILE A 39 -5.06 -3.67 -7.55
CA ILE A 39 -5.71 -4.93 -7.96
C ILE A 39 -5.49 -5.19 -9.45
N SER A 40 -5.64 -4.16 -10.30
CA SER A 40 -5.45 -4.30 -11.75
C SER A 40 -4.02 -4.71 -12.09
N LEU A 41 -3.01 -4.12 -11.43
CA LEU A 41 -1.60 -4.49 -11.61
C LEU A 41 -1.33 -5.92 -11.16
N SER A 42 -1.90 -6.31 -10.03
CA SER A 42 -1.78 -7.66 -9.46
C SER A 42 -2.40 -8.71 -10.40
N LEU A 43 -3.62 -8.49 -10.88
CA LEU A 43 -4.29 -9.37 -11.83
C LEU A 43 -3.54 -9.45 -13.16
N PHE A 44 -3.01 -8.32 -13.65
CA PHE A 44 -2.20 -8.29 -14.87
C PHE A 44 -0.92 -9.13 -14.72
N SER A 45 -0.25 -9.04 -13.56
CA SER A 45 0.91 -9.87 -13.23
C SER A 45 0.57 -11.36 -13.22
N ALA A 46 -0.55 -11.74 -12.58
CA ALA A 46 -1.00 -13.12 -12.52
C ALA A 46 -1.35 -13.65 -13.92
N TYR A 47 -2.04 -12.84 -14.74
CA TYR A 47 -2.40 -13.20 -16.11
C TYR A 47 -1.17 -13.44 -17.00
N LYS A 48 -0.08 -12.68 -16.78
CA LYS A 48 1.18 -12.87 -17.50
C LYS A 48 2.08 -13.97 -16.92
N ASN A 49 1.66 -14.64 -15.85
CA ASN A 49 2.51 -15.57 -15.07
C ASN A 49 3.87 -14.93 -14.71
N PHE A 50 3.85 -13.65 -14.37
CA PHE A 50 5.07 -12.92 -14.07
C PHE A 50 5.68 -13.48 -12.77
N ASN A 51 6.92 -13.96 -12.87
CA ASN A 51 7.71 -14.43 -11.76
C ASN A 51 8.76 -13.36 -11.41
N LEU A 52 8.83 -12.97 -10.15
CA LEU A 52 9.91 -12.10 -9.70
C LEU A 52 11.24 -12.86 -9.81
N ASN A 53 12.28 -12.19 -10.28
CA ASN A 53 13.62 -12.75 -10.29
C ASN A 53 14.34 -12.43 -8.96
N LYS A 54 15.47 -13.10 -8.71
CA LYS A 54 16.24 -12.92 -7.47
C LYS A 54 16.76 -11.47 -7.28
N ASP A 55 17.06 -10.78 -8.38
CA ASP A 55 17.52 -9.39 -8.33
C ASP A 55 16.41 -8.44 -7.88
N LEU A 56 15.18 -8.64 -8.39
CA LEU A 56 14.00 -7.89 -7.97
C LEU A 56 13.62 -8.21 -6.52
N ASP A 57 13.75 -9.47 -6.09
CA ASP A 57 13.54 -9.83 -4.68
C ASP A 57 14.51 -9.06 -3.77
N SER A 58 15.81 -9.07 -4.11
CA SER A 58 16.82 -8.33 -3.35
C SER A 58 16.52 -6.82 -3.33
N LEU A 59 16.15 -6.25 -4.48
CA LEU A 59 15.78 -4.85 -4.60
C LEU A 59 14.57 -4.50 -3.72
N LEU A 60 13.51 -5.31 -3.75
CA LEU A 60 12.27 -5.06 -3.01
C LEU A 60 12.45 -5.22 -1.50
N VAL A 61 13.25 -6.20 -1.04
CA VAL A 61 13.61 -6.32 0.38
C VAL A 61 14.40 -5.10 0.84
N ASN A 62 15.41 -4.68 0.06
CA ASN A 62 16.23 -3.51 0.38
C ASN A 62 15.38 -2.22 0.40
N PHE A 63 14.53 -2.03 -0.60
CA PHE A 63 13.59 -0.92 -0.66
C PHE A 63 12.66 -0.92 0.57
N GLY A 64 12.00 -2.04 0.86
CA GLY A 64 11.08 -2.15 1.99
C GLY A 64 11.74 -1.89 3.34
N ALA A 65 12.95 -2.41 3.56
CA ALA A 65 13.70 -2.22 4.79
C ALA A 65 14.13 -0.77 5.01
N ILE A 66 14.77 -0.15 4.00
CA ILE A 66 15.18 1.27 4.05
C ILE A 66 13.96 2.16 4.24
N PHE A 67 12.90 1.90 3.48
CA PHE A 67 11.70 2.72 3.52
C PHE A 67 10.98 2.63 4.87
N THR A 68 10.96 1.44 5.49
CA THR A 68 10.45 1.26 6.86
C THR A 68 11.25 2.10 7.87
N ALA A 69 12.57 2.08 7.80
CA ALA A 69 13.43 2.85 8.71
C ALA A 69 13.25 4.38 8.55
N LEU A 70 13.14 4.85 7.31
CA LEU A 70 12.86 6.25 7.00
C LEU A 70 11.50 6.69 7.52
N LEU A 71 10.45 5.90 7.27
CA LEU A 71 9.10 6.23 7.75
C LEU A 71 8.99 6.18 9.28
N LEU A 72 9.70 5.26 9.94
CA LEU A 72 9.75 5.22 11.40
C LEU A 72 10.47 6.45 11.99
N SER A 73 11.42 7.02 11.26
CA SER A 73 12.03 8.31 11.64
C SER A 73 11.04 9.47 11.44
N VAL A 74 10.33 9.47 10.31
CA VAL A 74 9.36 10.54 9.96
C VAL A 74 8.14 10.51 10.87
N ILE A 75 7.61 9.35 11.24
CA ILE A 75 6.42 9.27 12.10
C ILE A 75 6.66 9.89 13.48
N VAL A 76 7.88 9.74 14.02
CA VAL A 76 8.27 10.36 15.30
C VAL A 76 8.31 11.89 15.17
N LEU A 77 8.82 12.41 14.04
CA LEU A 77 8.81 13.85 13.77
C LEU A 77 7.38 14.39 13.65
N ILE A 78 6.50 13.68 12.93
CA ILE A 78 5.10 14.07 12.79
C ILE A 78 4.37 14.01 14.13
N TYR A 79 4.67 13.03 14.97
CA TYR A 79 4.14 12.94 16.33
C TYR A 79 4.56 14.14 17.20
N ASP A 80 5.84 14.56 17.16
CA ASP A 80 6.29 15.76 17.88
C ASP A 80 5.58 17.03 17.37
N GLN A 81 5.44 17.17 16.05
CA GLN A 81 4.73 18.31 15.45
C GLN A 81 3.23 18.32 15.80
N GLU A 82 2.60 17.14 15.84
CA GLU A 82 1.20 17.00 16.26
C GLU A 82 1.04 17.46 17.70
N ASN A 83 1.85 16.95 18.63
CA ASN A 83 1.77 17.34 20.05
C ASN A 83 1.96 18.84 20.26
N ARG A 84 2.97 19.44 19.63
CA ARG A 84 3.17 20.90 19.69
C ARG A 84 1.98 21.67 19.14
N THR A 85 1.34 21.17 18.09
CA THR A 85 0.16 21.81 17.50
C THR A 85 -1.05 21.66 18.42
N ILE A 86 -1.25 20.49 19.04
CA ILE A 86 -2.30 20.25 20.03
C ILE A 86 -2.17 21.21 21.22
N GLU A 87 -0.96 21.37 21.77
CA GLU A 87 -0.71 22.28 22.88
C GLU A 87 -1.04 23.73 22.52
N LYS A 88 -0.63 24.19 21.32
CA LYS A 88 -0.97 25.53 20.82
C LYS A 88 -2.47 25.74 20.69
N VAL A 89 -3.18 24.74 20.17
CA VAL A 89 -4.65 24.77 20.02
C VAL A 89 -5.33 24.78 21.39
N ARG A 90 -4.84 24.00 22.36
CA ARG A 90 -5.41 23.92 23.71
C ARG A 90 -5.21 25.21 24.50
N ASN A 91 -4.03 25.82 24.40
CA ASN A 91 -3.66 27.00 25.18
C ASN A 91 -4.24 28.31 24.63
N ASN A 92 -4.67 28.33 23.35
CA ASN A 92 -5.22 29.51 22.68
C ASN A 92 -6.65 29.28 22.17
N ALA A 93 -7.46 28.50 22.90
CA ALA A 93 -8.76 28.01 22.43
C ALA A 93 -9.69 29.11 21.86
N ASP A 94 -9.60 30.35 22.39
CA ASP A 94 -10.44 31.49 21.98
C ASP A 94 -9.89 32.26 20.76
N SER A 95 -8.64 32.04 20.34
CA SER A 95 -7.96 32.74 19.24
C SER A 95 -7.41 31.82 18.14
N VAL A 96 -7.68 30.51 18.24
CA VAL A 96 -7.26 29.52 17.25
C VAL A 96 -8.14 29.60 16.01
N GLY A 97 -7.61 30.20 14.95
CA GLY A 97 -8.24 30.22 13.63
C GLY A 97 -8.35 28.83 12.99
N GLU A 98 -9.23 28.73 11.99
CA GLU A 98 -9.53 27.53 11.19
C GLU A 98 -8.26 26.86 10.61
N VAL A 99 -7.22 27.64 10.30
CA VAL A 99 -5.93 27.19 9.77
C VAL A 99 -5.23 26.20 10.71
N SER A 100 -5.20 26.48 12.02
CA SER A 100 -4.49 25.62 12.99
C SER A 100 -5.23 24.30 13.22
N GLN A 101 -6.57 24.32 13.17
CA GLN A 101 -7.40 23.13 13.25
C GLN A 101 -7.24 22.24 12.01
N ASN A 102 -7.23 22.84 10.82
CA ASN A 102 -6.99 22.13 9.57
C ASN A 102 -5.59 21.50 9.54
N LYS A 103 -4.56 22.22 10.04
CA LYS A 103 -3.21 21.69 10.19
C LYS A 103 -3.17 20.49 11.12
N LEU A 104 -3.83 20.55 12.27
CA LEU A 104 -3.90 19.44 13.22
C LEU A 104 -4.57 18.20 12.60
N LEU A 105 -5.65 18.41 11.84
CA LEU A 105 -6.33 17.33 11.14
C LEU A 105 -5.40 16.67 10.10
N LEU A 106 -4.70 17.47 9.29
CA LEU A 106 -3.74 16.95 8.30
C LEU A 106 -2.59 16.16 8.96
N LEU A 107 -2.08 16.60 10.12
CA LEU A 107 -1.05 15.89 10.87
C LEU A 107 -1.55 14.52 11.37
N LYS A 108 -2.76 14.46 11.93
CA LYS A 108 -3.40 13.20 12.35
C LYS A 108 -3.58 12.22 11.20
N GLU A 109 -4.05 12.72 10.06
CA GLU A 109 -4.22 11.86 8.90
C GLU A 109 -2.88 11.39 8.33
N LEU A 110 -1.85 12.25 8.31
CA LEU A 110 -0.49 11.86 7.95
C LEU A 110 0.04 10.75 8.87
N TYR A 111 -0.18 10.87 10.17
CA TYR A 111 0.22 9.84 11.13
C TYR A 111 -0.39 8.47 10.79
N HIS A 112 -1.68 8.42 10.45
CA HIS A 112 -2.34 7.18 10.01
C HIS A 112 -1.78 6.64 8.70
N ASN A 113 -1.52 7.52 7.71
CA ASN A 113 -1.00 7.12 6.40
C ASN A 113 0.44 6.60 6.48
N ILE A 114 1.28 7.25 7.29
CA ILE A 114 2.66 6.80 7.52
C ILE A 114 2.64 5.46 8.26
N SER A 115 1.80 5.30 9.29
CA SER A 115 1.65 4.02 10.01
C SER A 115 1.27 2.87 9.09
N TYR A 116 0.34 3.12 8.15
CA TYR A 116 -0.05 2.13 7.16
C TYR A 116 1.07 1.83 6.17
N ALA A 117 1.80 2.84 5.69
CA ALA A 117 2.93 2.63 4.79
C ALA A 117 4.07 1.83 5.45
N ILE A 118 4.35 2.04 6.75
CA ILE A 118 5.28 1.22 7.54
C ILE A 118 4.83 -0.24 7.53
N LEU A 119 3.55 -0.48 7.82
CA LEU A 119 2.98 -1.82 7.84
C LEU A 119 3.09 -2.52 6.48
N CYS A 120 2.72 -1.82 5.39
CA CYS A 120 2.84 -2.38 4.04
C CYS A 120 4.29 -2.68 3.67
N SER A 121 5.23 -1.83 4.10
CA SER A 121 6.67 -2.04 3.84
C SER A 121 7.22 -3.25 4.59
N LEU A 122 6.78 -3.46 5.83
CA LEU A 122 7.11 -4.68 6.58
C LEU A 122 6.49 -5.92 5.92
N ALA A 123 5.24 -5.83 5.49
CA ALA A 123 4.58 -6.91 4.76
C ALA A 123 5.31 -7.23 3.45
N LEU A 124 5.78 -6.21 2.72
CA LEU A 124 6.58 -6.37 1.50
C LEU A 124 7.86 -7.16 1.78
N VAL A 125 8.61 -6.81 2.83
CA VAL A 125 9.84 -7.51 3.21
C VAL A 125 9.55 -8.98 3.51
N VAL A 126 8.50 -9.27 4.30
CA VAL A 126 8.12 -10.65 4.64
C VAL A 126 7.68 -11.43 3.40
N LEU A 127 6.85 -10.84 2.55
CA LEU A 127 6.37 -11.50 1.33
C LEU A 127 7.51 -11.79 0.34
N THR A 128 8.44 -10.84 0.19
CA THR A 128 9.58 -11.01 -0.70
C THR A 128 10.57 -12.04 -0.16
N PHE A 129 10.76 -12.08 1.18
CA PHE A 129 11.52 -13.15 1.82
C PHE A 129 10.88 -14.52 1.54
N ILE A 130 9.57 -14.66 1.74
CA ILE A 130 8.83 -15.90 1.44
C ILE A 130 9.03 -16.29 -0.03
N HIS A 131 8.90 -15.34 -0.97
CA HIS A 131 9.12 -15.57 -2.39
C HIS A 131 10.53 -16.13 -2.66
N SER A 132 11.57 -15.54 -2.05
CA SER A 132 12.96 -15.95 -2.24
C SER A 132 13.25 -17.38 -1.74
N THR A 133 12.45 -17.88 -0.80
CA THR A 133 12.57 -19.25 -0.27
C THR A 133 11.88 -20.31 -1.14
N LEU A 134 11.06 -19.88 -2.10
CA LEU A 134 10.37 -20.81 -2.99
C LEU A 134 11.30 -21.34 -4.09
N PRO A 135 11.06 -22.57 -4.56
CA PRO A 135 11.84 -23.14 -5.65
C PRO A 135 11.72 -22.26 -6.90
N PRO A 136 12.82 -22.08 -7.65
CA PRO A 136 12.80 -21.29 -8.87
C PRO A 136 11.82 -21.89 -9.87
N VAL A 137 11.00 -21.05 -10.48
CA VAL A 137 10.05 -21.46 -11.50
C VAL A 137 10.83 -21.76 -12.79
N THR A 138 11.16 -23.03 -13.01
CA THR A 138 11.82 -23.49 -14.24
C THR A 138 10.80 -23.77 -15.35
N PRO A 139 11.22 -23.76 -16.63
CA PRO A 139 10.34 -24.10 -17.75
C PRO A 139 9.68 -25.47 -17.61
N GLU A 140 10.36 -26.44 -17.00
CA GLU A 140 9.83 -27.79 -16.72
C GLU A 140 8.70 -27.78 -15.69
N ILE A 141 8.82 -26.98 -14.63
CA ILE A 141 7.75 -26.81 -13.62
C ILE A 141 6.56 -26.10 -14.25
N ILE A 142 6.80 -25.11 -15.13
CA ILE A 142 5.75 -24.43 -15.88
C ILE A 142 5.01 -25.43 -16.77
N ASP A 143 5.71 -26.30 -17.49
CA ASP A 143 5.06 -27.26 -18.39
C ASP A 143 4.24 -28.31 -17.63
N ASN A 144 4.77 -28.79 -16.50
CA ASN A 144 4.08 -29.74 -15.61
C ASN A 144 2.89 -29.12 -14.85
N SER A 145 2.83 -27.80 -14.74
CA SER A 145 1.75 -27.07 -14.04
C SER A 145 0.77 -26.37 -14.96
N ARG A 146 0.89 -26.59 -16.28
CA ARG A 146 -0.11 -26.14 -17.27
C ARG A 146 -1.34 -27.03 -17.22
N VAL A 147 -2.46 -26.44 -16.83
CA VAL A 147 -3.79 -27.04 -16.97
C VAL A 147 -4.37 -26.60 -18.30
N PHE A 148 -4.68 -27.57 -19.16
CA PHE A 148 -5.35 -27.35 -20.44
C PHE A 148 -6.85 -27.62 -20.28
N ILE A 149 -7.68 -26.63 -20.61
CA ILE A 149 -9.13 -26.78 -20.71
C ILE A 149 -9.49 -26.59 -22.18
N ASP A 150 -9.75 -27.71 -22.86
CA ASP A 150 -10.21 -27.72 -24.25
C ASP A 150 -11.74 -27.81 -24.27
N TYR A 151 -12.40 -26.73 -24.70
CA TYR A 151 -13.86 -26.71 -24.87
C TYR A 151 -14.21 -26.62 -26.35
N LYS A 152 -14.88 -27.65 -26.86
CA LYS A 152 -15.25 -27.75 -28.28
C LYS A 152 -16.77 -27.54 -28.43
N ILE A 153 -17.18 -26.36 -28.86
CA ILE A 153 -18.60 -26.05 -29.14
C ILE A 153 -18.76 -25.91 -30.66
N ARG A 154 -19.49 -26.85 -31.27
CA ARG A 154 -20.08 -26.78 -32.62
C ARG A 154 -19.20 -26.06 -33.69
N GLY A 155 -17.92 -26.44 -33.77
CA GLY A 155 -16.95 -25.91 -34.75
C GLY A 155 -15.93 -24.90 -34.21
N PHE A 156 -16.10 -24.42 -32.99
CA PHE A 156 -15.18 -23.50 -32.31
C PHE A 156 -14.41 -24.26 -31.21
N SER A 157 -13.08 -24.34 -31.34
CA SER A 157 -12.18 -24.86 -30.31
C SER A 157 -11.60 -23.70 -29.51
N ILE A 158 -12.00 -23.58 -28.24
CA ILE A 158 -11.38 -22.66 -27.30
C ILE A 158 -10.38 -23.47 -26.48
N ASN A 159 -9.09 -23.19 -26.67
CA ASN A 159 -8.02 -23.82 -25.90
C ASN A 159 -7.59 -22.82 -24.82
N PHE A 160 -7.89 -23.11 -23.57
CA PHE A 160 -7.47 -22.29 -22.44
C PHE A 160 -6.35 -23.00 -21.68
N SER A 161 -5.15 -22.42 -21.65
CA SER A 161 -4.02 -22.94 -20.87
C SER A 161 -3.72 -22.01 -19.70
N PHE A 162 -3.74 -22.52 -18.47
CA PHE A 162 -3.35 -21.75 -17.28
C PHE A 162 -2.25 -22.48 -16.51
N THR A 163 -1.24 -21.74 -16.04
CA THR A 163 -0.12 -22.28 -15.27
C THR A 163 -0.37 -22.03 -13.78
N PHE A 164 -0.42 -23.07 -12.96
CA PHE A 164 -0.64 -22.92 -11.52
C PHE A 164 0.64 -23.18 -10.71
N THR A 165 1.33 -22.11 -10.31
CA THR A 165 2.48 -22.20 -9.39
C THR A 165 2.30 -21.18 -8.26
N TRP A 166 2.50 -21.59 -7.01
CA TRP A 166 2.29 -20.73 -5.83
C TRP A 166 3.04 -19.39 -5.88
N ALA A 167 4.27 -19.40 -6.41
CA ALA A 167 5.09 -18.21 -6.61
C ALA A 167 4.42 -17.22 -7.57
N THR A 168 4.09 -17.63 -8.79
CA THR A 168 3.58 -16.76 -9.87
C THR A 168 2.09 -16.42 -9.74
N THR A 169 1.29 -17.32 -9.19
CA THR A 169 -0.17 -17.16 -9.16
C THR A 169 -0.62 -16.38 -7.93
N ILE A 170 0.13 -16.44 -6.81
CA ILE A 170 -0.30 -15.84 -5.54
C ILE A 170 0.74 -14.84 -5.03
N ILE A 171 2.00 -15.25 -4.89
CA ILE A 171 2.99 -14.46 -4.14
C ILE A 171 3.49 -13.26 -4.94
N SER A 172 3.93 -13.42 -6.19
CA SER A 172 4.39 -12.29 -7.01
C SER A 172 3.28 -11.25 -7.24
N PRO A 173 2.02 -11.63 -7.57
CA PRO A 173 0.90 -10.70 -7.64
C PRO A 173 0.63 -9.96 -6.32
N LEU A 174 0.77 -10.64 -5.18
CA LEU A 174 0.58 -10.04 -3.86
C LEU A 174 1.71 -9.04 -3.52
N ILE A 175 2.95 -9.37 -3.86
CA ILE A 175 4.09 -8.46 -3.74
C ILE A 175 3.83 -7.19 -4.56
N ILE A 176 3.44 -7.34 -5.83
CA ILE A 176 3.14 -6.22 -6.72
C ILE A 176 1.97 -5.38 -6.18
N PHE A 177 0.92 -6.02 -5.67
CA PHE A 177 -0.20 -5.33 -5.01
C PHE A 177 0.28 -4.47 -3.84
N VAL A 178 1.11 -5.02 -2.96
CA VAL A 178 1.65 -4.30 -1.80
C VAL A 178 2.59 -3.17 -2.24
N THR A 179 3.49 -3.42 -3.20
CA THR A 179 4.38 -2.40 -3.75
C THR A 179 3.60 -1.23 -4.36
N ALA A 180 2.57 -1.51 -5.15
CA ALA A 180 1.72 -0.46 -5.74
C ALA A 180 1.02 0.38 -4.67
N ASN A 181 0.48 -0.27 -3.62
CA ASN A 181 -0.12 0.44 -2.48
C ASN A 181 0.88 1.32 -1.74
N ILE A 182 2.11 0.84 -1.52
CA ILE A 182 3.17 1.62 -0.90
C ILE A 182 3.44 2.88 -1.74
N VAL A 183 3.69 2.72 -3.05
CA VAL A 183 3.99 3.85 -3.95
C VAL A 183 2.87 4.90 -3.94
N LEU A 184 1.61 4.48 -4.04
CA LEU A 184 0.47 5.40 -3.98
C LEU A 184 0.39 6.12 -2.62
N THR A 185 0.62 5.40 -1.52
CA THR A 185 0.61 5.98 -0.17
C THR A 185 1.74 6.98 0.01
N ILE A 186 2.92 6.74 -0.57
CA ILE A 186 4.04 7.68 -0.56
C ILE A 186 3.66 8.99 -1.23
N VAL A 187 3.12 8.91 -2.45
CA VAL A 187 2.70 10.10 -3.21
C VAL A 187 1.66 10.90 -2.41
N MET A 188 0.74 10.22 -1.74
CA MET A 188 -0.23 10.86 -0.84
C MET A 188 0.42 11.55 0.35
N ILE A 189 1.36 10.89 1.03
CA ILE A 189 2.09 11.45 2.18
C ILE A 189 2.84 12.71 1.75
N VAL A 190 3.54 12.66 0.61
CA VAL A 190 4.28 13.81 0.06
C VAL A 190 3.33 14.97 -0.25
N LYS A 191 2.19 14.72 -0.91
CA LYS A 191 1.19 15.75 -1.20
C LYS A 191 0.66 16.41 0.08
N ARG A 192 0.38 15.62 1.12
CA ARG A 192 -0.15 16.13 2.40
C ARG A 192 0.90 16.93 3.17
N LEU A 193 2.16 16.47 3.19
CA LEU A 193 3.28 17.24 3.76
C LEU A 193 3.45 18.59 3.05
N TYR A 194 3.39 18.60 1.72
CA TYR A 194 3.44 19.83 0.93
C TYR A 194 2.31 20.81 1.30
N LEU A 195 1.07 20.31 1.43
CA LEU A 195 -0.07 21.14 1.84
C LEU A 195 0.08 21.73 3.25
N ILE A 196 0.69 21.01 4.18
CA ILE A 196 0.98 21.53 5.53
C ILE A 196 2.01 22.66 5.47
N LEU A 197 3.06 22.51 4.65
CA LEU A 197 4.12 23.51 4.54
C LEU A 197 3.60 24.83 3.93
N ILE A 198 2.78 24.76 2.88
CA ILE A 198 2.26 25.97 2.22
C ILE A 198 1.16 26.67 3.04
N ASN A 199 0.33 25.92 3.76
CA ASN A 199 -0.64 26.50 4.70
C ASN A 199 0.02 27.14 5.93
N ASN A 200 1.33 26.96 6.10
CA ASN A 200 2.10 27.61 7.18
C ASN A 200 2.74 28.93 6.72
N THR A 201 2.69 29.26 5.42
CA THR A 201 3.29 30.47 4.81
C THR A 201 2.26 31.56 4.45
N ASN A 202 0.96 31.31 4.65
CA ASN A 202 -0.13 32.27 4.50
C ASN A 202 -0.80 32.52 5.85
#